data_AF-A0A4W4DXY1-F1
#
_entry.id   AF-A0A4W4DXY1-F1
#
_cell.length_a   1.000
_cell.length_b   1.000
_cell.length_c   1.000
_cell.angle_alpha   90.00
_cell.angle_beta   90.00
_cell.angle_gamma   90.00
#
_symmetry.space_group_name_H-M   'P 1'
#
loop_
_entity.id
_entity.type
_entity.pdbx_description
1 polymer ?
#
loop_
_entity_poly.entity_id
_entity_poly.type
_entity_poly.pdbx_seq_one_letter_code
_entity_poly.pdbx_strand_id
1 'polypeptide(L)'
;MHYQQTPKLHLSSPHIFVERTLALIKPDAADKAEEIESIILRSGFTVLQRKPCDPFIWLADWLMKNNPNKPSISSGTEIQNEA
;
A
#
# COMPACT_ATOMS: atom_id res chain seq x y z
N MET A 1 -15.78 6.41 -53.49
CA MET A 1 -15.88 5.67 -52.20
C MET A 1 -14.73 6.13 -51.31
N HIS A 2 -14.99 7.08 -50.41
CA HIS A 2 -14.00 7.55 -49.45
C HIS A 2 -13.86 6.49 -48.35
N TYR A 3 -12.68 5.87 -48.25
CA TYR A 3 -12.36 4.97 -47.15
C TYR A 3 -12.17 5.82 -45.88
N GLN A 4 -13.02 5.60 -44.88
CA GLN A 4 -12.84 6.15 -43.54
C GLN A 4 -11.54 5.61 -42.94
N GLN A 5 -10.65 6.51 -42.58
CA GLN A 5 -9.37 6.22 -41.94
C GLN A 5 -9.66 5.71 -40.52
N THR A 6 -9.25 4.48 -40.19
CA THR A 6 -9.39 3.92 -38.85
C THR A 6 -8.68 4.83 -37.83
N PRO A 7 -9.30 5.17 -36.69
CA PRO A 7 -8.63 5.98 -35.68
C PRO A 7 -7.43 5.22 -35.13
N LYS A 8 -6.23 5.75 -35.38
CA LYS A 8 -4.99 5.27 -34.75
C LYS A 8 -5.09 5.60 -33.26
N LEU A 9 -5.33 4.58 -32.43
CA LEU A 9 -5.23 4.70 -30.98
C LEU A 9 -3.80 5.12 -30.65
N HIS A 10 -3.60 6.39 -30.27
CA HIS A 10 -2.33 6.84 -29.75
C HIS A 10 -2.14 6.17 -28.38
N LEU A 11 -1.42 5.06 -28.34
CA LEU A 11 -0.91 4.50 -27.08
C LEU A 11 0.28 5.36 -26.64
N SER A 12 0.01 6.61 -26.28
CA SER A 12 1.00 7.56 -25.76
C SER A 12 1.28 7.24 -24.29
N SER A 13 1.89 6.07 -24.06
CA SER A 13 2.69 5.63 -22.91
C SER A 13 2.74 4.10 -22.94
N PRO A 14 3.90 3.46 -22.75
CA PRO A 14 3.93 2.01 -22.53
C PRO A 14 3.20 1.73 -21.21
N HIS A 15 1.94 1.34 -21.29
CA HIS A 15 1.22 0.82 -20.13
C HIS A 15 1.70 -0.61 -19.92
N ILE A 16 2.78 -0.77 -19.17
CA ILE A 16 3.31 -2.09 -18.80
C ILE A 16 2.27 -2.73 -17.88
N PHE A 17 1.55 -3.71 -18.42
CA PHE A 17 0.62 -4.49 -17.62
C PHE A 17 1.41 -5.50 -16.80
N VAL A 18 1.45 -5.29 -15.48
CA VAL A 18 2.05 -6.22 -14.54
C VAL A 18 0.97 -7.09 -13.91
N GLU A 19 1.21 -8.40 -13.85
CA GLU A 19 0.35 -9.32 -13.14
C GLU A 19 0.40 -9.04 -11.63
N ARG A 20 -0.74 -9.20 -10.96
CA ARG A 20 -0.89 -9.00 -9.52
C ARG A 20 -1.67 -10.14 -8.92
N THR A 21 -1.28 -10.56 -7.73
CA THR A 21 -1.95 -11.62 -6.99
C THR A 21 -2.17 -11.21 -5.53
N LEU A 22 -3.17 -11.81 -4.90
CA LEU A 22 -3.46 -11.65 -3.47
C LEU A 22 -2.88 -12.84 -2.71
N ALA A 23 -1.91 -12.59 -1.82
CA ALA A 23 -1.44 -13.58 -0.85
C ALA A 23 -2.27 -13.49 0.44
N LEU A 24 -2.91 -14.59 0.83
CA LEU A 24 -3.65 -14.71 2.09
C LEU A 24 -2.91 -15.64 3.03
N ILE A 25 -2.54 -15.14 4.21
CA ILE A 25 -1.98 -15.93 5.29
C ILE A 25 -3.13 -16.42 6.14
N LYS A 26 -3.23 -17.74 6.33
CA LYS A 26 -4.26 -18.34 7.17
C LYS A 26 -3.97 -18.04 8.66
N PRO A 27 -5.01 -18.00 9.52
CA PRO A 27 -4.83 -17.63 10.93
C PRO A 27 -3.84 -18.51 11.70
N ASP A 28 -3.77 -19.81 11.38
CA ASP A 28 -2.88 -20.80 11.99
C ASP A 28 -1.39 -20.59 11.66
N ALA A 29 -1.09 -19.75 10.67
CA ALA A 29 0.27 -19.39 10.26
C ALA A 29 0.56 -17.89 10.42
N ALA A 30 -0.30 -17.15 11.12
CA ALA A 30 -0.17 -15.70 11.29
C ALA A 30 1.09 -15.31 12.08
N ASP A 31 1.56 -16.18 12.97
CA ASP A 31 2.83 -16.05 13.71
C ASP A 31 4.06 -16.09 12.80
N LYS A 32 3.93 -16.67 11.60
CA LYS A 32 5.00 -16.77 10.58
C LYS A 32 4.87 -15.72 9.48
N ALA A 33 4.03 -14.71 9.65
CA ALA A 33 3.74 -13.73 8.60
C ALA A 33 4.99 -13.03 8.06
N GLU A 34 5.95 -12.69 8.93
CA GLU A 34 7.21 -12.05 8.55
C GLU A 34 8.11 -12.98 7.72
N GLU A 35 8.18 -14.26 8.08
CA GLU A 35 8.95 -15.25 7.31
C GLU A 35 8.34 -15.47 5.93
N ILE A 36 7.01 -15.60 5.86
CA ILE A 36 6.26 -15.75 4.61
C ILE A 36 6.45 -14.52 3.71
N GLU A 37 6.34 -13.31 4.26
CA GLU A 37 6.59 -12.05 3.53
C GLU A 37 8.03 -12.02 3.00
N SER A 38 9.01 -12.43 3.81
CA SER A 38 10.41 -12.51 3.38
C SER A 38 10.60 -13.49 2.22
N ILE A 39 9.93 -14.65 2.23
CA ILE A 39 9.97 -15.60 1.11
C ILE A 39 9.40 -14.97 -0.17
N ILE A 40 8.28 -14.25 -0.08
CA ILE A 40 7.65 -13.57 -1.22
C ILE A 40 8.62 -12.54 -1.83
N LEU A 41 9.24 -11.71 -1.00
CA LEU A 41 10.19 -10.68 -1.44
C LEU A 41 11.44 -11.30 -2.07
N ARG A 42 12.03 -12.33 -1.45
CA ARG A 42 13.21 -13.04 -1.98
C ARG A 42 12.92 -13.78 -3.29
N SER A 43 11.66 -14.12 -3.55
CA SER A 43 11.23 -14.75 -4.80
C SER A 43 11.07 -13.76 -5.96
N GLY A 44 11.35 -12.47 -5.74
CA GLY A 44 11.31 -11.43 -6.78
C GLY A 44 9.95 -10.74 -6.91
N PHE A 45 9.02 -10.95 -5.98
CA PHE A 45 7.76 -10.22 -5.95
C PHE A 45 7.90 -8.90 -5.17
N THR A 46 7.07 -7.94 -5.53
CA THR A 46 6.93 -6.68 -4.80
C THR A 46 5.58 -6.64 -4.09
N VAL A 47 5.60 -6.36 -2.78
CA VAL A 47 4.38 -6.16 -1.99
C VAL A 47 3.87 -4.74 -2.21
N LEU A 48 2.73 -4.62 -2.89
CA LEU A 48 2.11 -3.30 -3.18
C LEU A 48 1.27 -2.77 -2.01
N GLN A 49 0.69 -3.67 -1.22
CA GLN A 49 -0.20 -3.32 -0.11
C GLN A 49 -0.22 -4.44 0.93
N ARG A 50 -0.22 -4.06 2.20
CA ARG A 50 -0.41 -4.98 3.34
C ARG A 50 -1.68 -4.62 4.10
N LYS A 51 -2.41 -5.64 4.56
CA LYS A 51 -3.54 -5.48 5.49
C LYS A 51 -3.18 -6.08 6.85
N PRO A 52 -3.72 -5.54 7.95
CA PRO A 52 -3.48 -6.07 9.29
C PRO A 52 -4.02 -7.50 9.42
N CYS A 53 -3.29 -8.34 10.17
CA CYS A 53 -3.69 -9.73 10.44
C CYS A 53 -4.86 -9.80 11.44
N ASP A 54 -4.94 -8.86 12.38
CA ASP A 54 -6.10 -8.67 13.25
C ASP A 54 -6.79 -7.34 12.90
N PRO A 55 -7.89 -7.38 12.12
CA PRO A 55 -8.56 -6.16 11.69
C PRO A 55 -9.25 -5.42 12.85
N PHE A 56 -9.64 -6.11 13.92
CA PHE A 56 -10.34 -5.48 15.05
C PHE A 56 -9.35 -4.75 15.97
N ILE A 57 -8.24 -5.40 16.33
CA ILE A 57 -7.18 -4.75 17.13
C ILE A 57 -6.58 -3.58 16.37
N TRP A 58 -6.33 -3.75 15.07
CA TRP A 58 -5.83 -2.66 14.23
C TRP A 58 -6.81 -1.49 14.17
N LEU A 59 -8.11 -1.75 14.04
CA LEU A 59 -9.13 -0.70 14.02
C LEU A 59 -9.20 0.02 15.38
N ALA A 60 -9.13 -0.71 16.49
CA ALA A 60 -9.11 -0.12 17.84
C ALA A 60 -7.90 0.80 18.03
N ASP A 61 -6.69 0.33 17.70
CA ASP A 61 -5.47 1.13 17.75
C ASP A 61 -5.53 2.35 16.85
N TRP A 62 -6.08 2.20 15.64
CA TRP A 62 -6.24 3.30 14.70
C TRP A 62 -7.21 4.36 15.22
N LEU A 63 -8.36 3.95 15.77
CA LEU A 63 -9.36 4.85 16.34
C LEU A 63 -8.81 5.63 17.55
N MET A 64 -8.01 4.99 18.41
CA MET A 64 -7.35 5.68 19.52
C MET A 64 -6.35 6.73 19.05
N LYS A 65 -5.60 6.45 17.97
CA LYS A 65 -4.60 7.36 17.39
C LYS A 65 -5.21 8.49 16.55
N ASN A 66 -6.34 8.25 15.90
CA ASN A 66 -7.00 9.18 14.97
C ASN A 66 -8.34 9.67 15.54
N ASN A 67 -8.39 9.94 16.84
CA ASN A 67 -9.61 10.40 17.48
C ASN A 67 -9.92 11.85 17.05
N PRO A 68 -11.00 12.09 16.29
CA PRO A 68 -11.35 13.44 15.82
C PRO A 68 -11.70 14.39 16.98
N ASN A 69 -12.08 13.86 18.14
CA ASN A 69 -12.40 14.63 19.33
C ASN A 69 -11.16 14.95 20.20
N LYS A 70 -9.98 14.43 19.83
CA LYS A 70 -8.71 14.71 20.51
C LYS A 70 -7.59 14.95 19.48
N PRO A 71 -7.65 16.05 18.72
CA PRO A 71 -6.63 16.36 17.73
C PRO A 71 -5.29 16.64 18.43
N SER A 72 -4.25 15.90 18.06
CA SER A 72 -2.89 16.21 18.48
C SER A 72 -2.22 17.06 17.42
N ILE A 73 -2.07 18.36 17.70
CA ILE A 73 -1.14 19.19 16.95
C ILE A 73 0.27 18.78 17.34
N SER A 74 1.04 18.22 16.40
CA SER A 74 2.47 18.06 16.56
C SER A 74 3.09 19.46 16.65
N SER A 75 3.41 19.89 17.88
CA SER A 75 4.18 21.10 18.15
C SER A 75 5.51 20.99 17.40
N GLY A 76 5.72 21.91 16.46
CA GLY A 76 6.83 21.89 15.52
C GLY A 76 8.19 21.89 16.22
N THR A 77 9.14 21.23 15.57
CA THR A 77 10.57 21.33 15.83
C THR A 77 10.96 22.80 15.99
N GLU A 78 11.43 23.18 17.18
CA GLU A 78 12.11 24.46 17.39
C GLU A 78 13.31 24.50 16.42
N ILE A 79 13.21 25.32 15.37
CA ILE A 79 14.40 25.75 14.64
C ILE A 79 15.15 26.66 15.62
N GLN A 80 16.19 26.14 16.26
CA GLN A 80 17.20 26.96 16.90
C GLN A 80 17.92 27.74 15.78
N ASN A 81 17.43 28.95 15.52
CA ASN A 81 18.18 29.96 14.80
C ASN A 81 19.27 30.47 15.75
N GLU A 82 20.47 29.88 15.69
CA GLU A 82 21.67 30.57 16.19
C GLU A 82 22.17 31.52 15.09
N ALA A 83 22.33 32.78 15.49
CA ALA A 83 22.98 33.86 14.74
C ALA A 83 24.45 33.97 15.16
#